data_AF-A0A167LJ19-F1
#
_entry.id   AF-A0A167LJ19-F1
#
_cell.length_a   1.000
_cell.length_b   1.000
_cell.length_c   1.000
_cell.angle_alpha   90.00
_cell.angle_beta   90.00
_cell.angle_gamma   90.00
#
_symmetry.space_group_name_H-M   'P 1'
#
loop_
_entity.id
_entity.type
_entity.pdbx_description
1 polymer ?
#
loop_
_entity_poly.entity_id
_entity_poly.type
_entity_poly.pdbx_seq_one_letter_code
_entity_poly.pdbx_strand_id
1 'polypeptide(L)'
;MREAMELPVIFHLCHSKRHVVHVSREFAFAMILYQFAFPRRYCSMKREWGMNAKDLGFIIKKMSVLLIKKFKNRLDFDTRQFSAENCEHFARAIYERTKTYLSVIAFIDGTMQKLCCPKSEEKQKTLYNGWKHIHCIKYQAIAIPDSITSSLIGPFVGSTHDAKFFDETKTLDRLILYLTVVSGDKYPPFGYVIYGDQVYPRSYKVFKPFPLDETLKDESSSTIYYN
;
A
#
# COMPACT_ATOMS: atom_id res chain seq x y z
N MET A 1 -14.01 -14.82 -13.69
CA MET A 1 -14.02 -15.04 -12.22
C MET A 1 -13.83 -16.51 -11.80
N ARG A 2 -14.44 -17.50 -12.50
CA ARG A 2 -14.44 -18.91 -12.06
C ARG A 2 -13.05 -19.56 -11.91
N GLU A 3 -12.10 -19.21 -12.78
CA GLU A 3 -10.72 -19.74 -12.77
C GLU A 3 -9.74 -18.84 -12.00
N ALA A 4 -9.95 -17.51 -12.02
CA ALA A 4 -8.96 -16.53 -11.56
C ALA A 4 -8.69 -16.50 -10.04
N MET A 5 -9.61 -17.02 -9.21
CA MET A 5 -9.45 -16.98 -7.75
C MET A 5 -9.11 -18.34 -7.12
N GLU A 6 -9.29 -19.46 -7.83
CA GLU A 6 -9.11 -20.83 -7.31
C GLU A 6 -9.74 -21.02 -5.91
N LEU A 7 -10.94 -20.47 -5.70
CA LEU A 7 -11.67 -20.60 -4.44
C LEU A 7 -12.70 -21.72 -4.55
N PRO A 8 -12.96 -22.45 -3.44
CA PRO A 8 -14.04 -23.43 -3.37
C PRO A 8 -15.35 -22.83 -3.89
N VAL A 9 -16.12 -23.59 -4.67
CA VAL A 9 -17.41 -23.13 -5.20
C VAL A 9 -18.37 -22.78 -4.07
N ILE A 10 -18.34 -23.57 -2.99
CA ILE A 10 -19.11 -23.36 -1.77
C ILE A 10 -18.14 -23.26 -0.60
N PHE A 11 -18.33 -22.22 0.22
CA PHE A 11 -17.65 -22.08 1.49
C PHE A 11 -18.48 -22.74 2.59
N HIS A 12 -17.82 -23.61 3.34
CA HIS A 12 -18.34 -24.22 4.55
C HIS A 12 -17.69 -23.52 5.75
N LEU A 13 -18.33 -22.47 6.26
CA LEU A 13 -17.77 -21.63 7.31
C LEU A 13 -18.29 -22.06 8.68
N CYS A 14 -17.40 -22.57 9.52
CA CYS A 14 -17.75 -23.00 10.88
C CYS A 14 -17.26 -21.97 11.92
N HIS A 15 -18.17 -21.43 12.72
CA HIS A 15 -17.83 -20.62 13.90
C HIS A 15 -17.76 -21.50 15.15
N SER A 16 -18.66 -22.48 15.26
CA SER A 16 -18.71 -23.50 16.31
C SER A 16 -19.37 -24.76 15.76
N LYS A 17 -19.38 -25.86 16.53
CA LYS A 17 -20.08 -27.11 16.15
C LYS A 17 -21.57 -26.92 15.83
N ARG A 18 -22.20 -25.85 16.35
CA ARG A 18 -23.63 -25.54 16.16
C ARG A 18 -23.89 -24.37 15.21
N HIS A 19 -22.86 -23.68 14.74
CA HIS A 19 -23.00 -22.50 13.89
C HIS A 19 -22.14 -22.65 12.65
N VAL A 20 -22.79 -23.15 11.60
CA VAL A 20 -22.21 -23.41 10.29
C VAL A 20 -23.00 -22.59 9.26
N VAL A 21 -22.27 -21.87 8.42
CA VAL A 21 -22.84 -21.06 7.34
C VAL A 21 -22.31 -21.59 6.02
N HIS A 22 -23.23 -21.92 5.12
CA HIS A 22 -22.92 -22.34 3.76
C HIS A 22 -23.23 -21.19 2.82
N VAL A 23 -22.25 -20.81 1.99
CA VAL A 23 -22.39 -19.69 1.08
C VAL A 23 -21.60 -19.95 -0.20
N SER A 24 -22.15 -19.59 -1.35
CA SER A 24 -21.39 -19.67 -2.61
C SER A 24 -20.25 -18.65 -2.61
N ARG A 25 -19.17 -18.94 -3.33
CA ARG A 25 -18.05 -18.00 -3.44
C ARG A 25 -18.45 -16.67 -4.07
N GLU A 26 -19.35 -16.69 -5.05
CA GLU A 26 -19.79 -15.48 -5.75
C GLU A 26 -20.57 -14.58 -4.78
N PHE A 27 -21.45 -15.16 -3.96
CA PHE A 27 -22.21 -14.42 -2.96
C PHE A 27 -21.30 -13.84 -1.87
N ALA A 28 -20.39 -14.67 -1.34
CA ALA A 28 -19.41 -14.26 -0.34
C ALA A 28 -18.47 -13.15 -0.85
N PHE A 29 -18.06 -13.23 -2.12
CA PHE A 29 -17.23 -12.22 -2.76
C PHE A 29 -18.00 -10.91 -3.00
N ALA A 30 -19.23 -10.99 -3.52
CA ALA A 30 -20.08 -9.82 -3.71
C ALA A 30 -20.35 -9.07 -2.41
N MET A 31 -20.57 -9.79 -1.31
CA MET A 31 -20.71 -9.19 0.02
C MET A 31 -19.47 -8.42 0.48
N ILE A 32 -18.27 -8.95 0.23
CA ILE A 32 -17.03 -8.24 0.53
C ILE A 32 -16.91 -6.98 -0.32
N LEU A 33 -17.15 -7.08 -1.63
CA LEU A 33 -17.08 -5.92 -2.52
C LEU A 33 -18.05 -4.83 -2.06
N TYR A 34 -19.25 -5.23 -1.66
CA TYR A 34 -20.26 -4.31 -1.13
C TYR A 34 -19.82 -3.63 0.18
N GLN A 35 -19.14 -4.34 1.07
CA GLN A 35 -18.59 -3.79 2.31
C GLN A 35 -17.35 -2.91 2.09
N PHE A 36 -16.51 -3.23 1.12
CA PHE A 36 -15.27 -2.49 0.84
C PHE A 36 -15.49 -1.26 -0.02
N ALA A 37 -16.56 -1.23 -0.82
CA ALA A 37 -16.96 -0.05 -1.57
C ALA A 37 -17.33 1.14 -0.67
N PHE A 38 -17.94 0.88 0.50
CA PHE A 38 -18.25 1.92 1.48
C PHE A 38 -18.42 1.33 2.89
N PRO A 39 -17.94 2.00 3.97
CA PRO A 39 -18.11 1.53 5.33
C PRO A 39 -19.60 1.44 5.71
N ARG A 40 -20.13 0.22 5.82
CA ARG A 40 -21.53 -0.02 6.18
C ARG A 40 -21.63 -0.77 7.50
N ARG A 41 -22.73 -0.54 8.22
CA ARG A 41 -23.09 -1.33 9.41
C ARG A 41 -23.75 -2.63 8.94
N TYR A 42 -23.37 -3.76 9.55
CA TYR A 42 -23.98 -5.06 9.23
C TYR A 42 -25.50 -5.10 9.48
N CYS A 43 -26.00 -4.30 10.43
CA CYS A 43 -27.44 -4.18 10.66
C CYS A 43 -28.17 -3.54 9.47
N SER A 44 -27.54 -2.58 8.78
CA SER A 44 -28.08 -1.98 7.57
C SER A 44 -28.15 -3.03 6.47
N MET A 45 -27.05 -3.77 6.25
CA MET A 45 -26.92 -4.81 5.21
C MET A 45 -27.94 -5.96 5.32
N LYS A 46 -28.54 -6.18 6.49
CA LYS A 46 -29.52 -7.25 6.70
C LYS A 46 -30.67 -7.17 5.69
N ARG A 47 -31.13 -5.96 5.36
CA ARG A 47 -32.26 -5.77 4.46
C ARG A 47 -31.88 -6.08 3.01
N GLU A 48 -30.70 -5.64 2.57
CA GLU A 48 -30.26 -5.83 1.18
C GLU A 48 -29.87 -7.29 0.89
N TRP A 49 -29.37 -8.02 1.90
CA TRP A 49 -28.85 -9.38 1.72
C TRP A 49 -29.73 -10.48 2.31
N GLY A 50 -30.83 -10.14 2.99
CA GLY A 50 -31.76 -11.10 3.60
C GLY A 50 -31.15 -11.98 4.69
N MET A 51 -29.98 -11.61 5.22
CA MET A 51 -29.19 -12.44 6.14
C MET A 51 -28.96 -11.70 7.45
N ASN A 52 -28.96 -12.42 8.57
CA ASN A 52 -28.75 -11.79 9.87
C ASN A 52 -27.33 -11.16 9.96
N ALA A 53 -27.21 -10.10 10.75
CA ALA A 53 -25.97 -9.32 10.86
C ALA A 53 -24.77 -10.13 11.38
N LYS A 54 -25.02 -11.19 12.15
CA LYS A 54 -23.99 -12.06 12.71
C LYS A 54 -23.35 -12.91 11.60
N ASP A 55 -24.16 -13.54 10.76
CA ASP A 55 -23.70 -14.36 9.63
C ASP A 55 -23.02 -13.47 8.59
N LEU A 56 -23.58 -12.29 8.31
CA LEU A 56 -22.95 -11.30 7.42
C LEU A 56 -21.54 -10.95 7.89
N GLY A 57 -21.40 -10.53 9.16
CA GLY A 57 -20.11 -10.20 9.74
C GLY A 57 -19.14 -11.39 9.79
N PHE A 58 -19.67 -12.60 10.00
CA PHE A 58 -18.87 -13.82 10.01
C PHE A 58 -18.33 -14.17 8.63
N ILE A 59 -19.17 -14.14 7.59
CA ILE A 59 -18.76 -14.36 6.19
C ILE A 59 -17.73 -13.32 5.78
N ILE A 60 -18.02 -12.03 5.96
CA ILE A 60 -17.13 -10.93 5.58
C ILE A 60 -15.77 -11.09 6.26
N LYS A 61 -15.75 -11.34 7.57
CA LYS A 61 -14.50 -11.55 8.31
C LYS A 61 -13.70 -12.73 7.75
N LYS A 62 -14.33 -13.89 7.55
CA LYS A 62 -13.65 -15.09 7.06
C LYS A 62 -13.11 -14.91 5.66
N MET A 63 -13.90 -14.30 4.78
CA MET A 63 -13.50 -14.00 3.42
C MET A 63 -12.37 -12.97 3.37
N SER A 64 -12.38 -11.94 4.22
CA SER A 64 -11.30 -10.94 4.26
C SER A 64 -9.99 -11.58 4.67
N VAL A 65 -10.00 -12.45 5.69
CA VAL A 65 -8.81 -13.22 6.10
C VAL A 65 -8.30 -14.10 4.97
N LEU A 66 -9.21 -14.77 4.25
CA LEU A 66 -8.85 -15.63 3.14
C LEU A 66 -8.21 -14.84 1.99
N LEU A 67 -8.80 -13.70 1.60
CA LEU A 67 -8.27 -12.84 0.53
C LEU A 67 -6.92 -12.25 0.92
N ILE A 68 -6.78 -11.72 2.14
CA ILE A 68 -5.50 -11.22 2.64
C ILE A 68 -4.45 -12.32 2.62
N LYS A 69 -4.77 -13.54 3.07
CA LYS A 69 -3.82 -14.67 3.03
C LYS A 69 -3.43 -15.03 1.60
N LYS A 70 -4.39 -15.13 0.68
CA LYS A 70 -4.14 -15.52 -0.72
C LYS A 70 -3.31 -14.47 -1.46
N PHE A 71 -3.59 -13.19 -1.22
CA PHE A 71 -2.94 -12.08 -1.91
C PHE A 71 -1.81 -11.44 -1.12
N LYS A 72 -1.44 -11.96 0.06
CA LYS A 72 -0.44 -11.35 0.96
C LYS A 72 0.84 -10.96 0.23
N ASN A 73 1.44 -11.89 -0.51
CA ASN A 73 2.72 -11.61 -1.19
C ASN A 73 2.58 -10.51 -2.25
N ARG A 74 1.42 -10.44 -2.92
CA ARG A 74 1.13 -9.41 -3.94
C ARG A 74 0.76 -8.07 -3.31
N LEU A 75 0.14 -8.07 -2.13
CA LEU A 75 -0.08 -6.86 -1.34
C LEU A 75 1.24 -6.34 -0.80
N ASP A 76 2.10 -7.22 -0.27
CA ASP A 76 3.39 -6.83 0.30
C ASP A 76 4.31 -6.25 -0.79
N PHE A 77 4.37 -6.86 -1.99
CA PHE A 77 5.09 -6.32 -3.15
C PHE A 77 4.70 -7.05 -4.46
N ASP A 78 3.96 -6.41 -5.36
CA ASP A 78 3.54 -7.00 -6.65
C ASP A 78 4.62 -6.82 -7.72
N THR A 79 5.49 -7.81 -7.85
CA THR A 79 6.60 -7.81 -8.82
C THR A 79 6.14 -7.71 -10.28
N ARG A 80 4.91 -8.10 -10.58
CA ARG A 80 4.34 -8.02 -11.94
C ARG A 80 4.13 -6.57 -12.38
N GLN A 81 3.90 -5.67 -11.42
CA GLN A 81 3.78 -4.24 -11.70
C GLN A 81 5.13 -3.62 -12.07
N PHE A 82 6.23 -4.23 -11.64
CA PHE A 82 7.59 -3.76 -11.91
C PHE A 82 8.26 -4.53 -13.05
N SER A 83 7.50 -4.94 -14.08
CA SER A 83 8.09 -5.48 -15.32
C SER A 83 8.88 -4.38 -16.05
N ALA A 84 9.80 -4.76 -16.94
CA ALA A 84 10.57 -3.79 -17.73
C ALA A 84 9.68 -2.87 -18.58
N GLU A 85 8.63 -3.44 -19.18
CA GLU A 85 7.64 -2.70 -19.95
C GLU A 85 6.88 -1.69 -19.09
N ASN A 86 6.38 -2.12 -17.92
CA ASN A 86 5.66 -1.24 -17.01
C ASN A 86 6.55 -0.13 -16.46
N CYS A 87 7.78 -0.45 -16.03
CA CYS A 87 8.72 0.54 -15.53
C CYS A 87 9.03 1.61 -16.59
N GLU A 88 9.21 1.23 -17.85
CA GLU A 88 9.38 2.18 -18.95
C GLU A 88 8.12 3.03 -19.18
N HIS A 89 6.94 2.41 -19.14
CA HIS A 89 5.67 3.13 -19.25
C HIS A 89 5.51 4.16 -18.13
N PHE A 90 5.79 3.77 -16.89
CA PHE A 90 5.67 4.62 -15.72
C PHE A 90 6.66 5.78 -15.73
N ALA A 91 7.93 5.51 -16.02
CA ALA A 91 8.96 6.54 -16.14
C ALA A 91 8.58 7.59 -17.19
N ARG A 92 8.13 7.13 -18.36
CA ARG A 92 7.68 8.01 -19.44
C ARG A 92 6.45 8.83 -19.02
N ALA A 93 5.44 8.21 -18.42
CA ALA A 93 4.23 8.91 -17.98
C ALA A 93 4.54 10.00 -16.93
N ILE A 94 5.42 9.69 -15.97
CA ILE A 94 5.86 10.66 -14.94
C ILE A 94 6.67 11.78 -15.60
N TYR A 95 7.60 11.46 -16.50
CA TYR A 95 8.39 12.46 -17.20
C TYR A 95 7.51 13.37 -18.07
N GLU A 96 6.54 12.81 -18.79
CA GLU A 96 5.64 13.58 -19.64
C GLU A 96 4.84 14.62 -18.86
N ARG A 97 4.47 14.30 -17.61
CA ARG A 97 3.73 15.20 -16.70
C ARG A 97 4.62 16.19 -15.98
N THR A 98 5.81 15.78 -15.54
CA THR A 98 6.67 16.60 -14.66
C THR A 98 7.73 17.37 -15.44
N LYS A 99 8.16 16.85 -16.61
CA LYS A 99 9.32 17.31 -17.39
C LYS A 99 10.65 17.30 -16.64
N THR A 100 10.69 16.68 -15.45
CA THR A 100 11.86 16.72 -14.55
C THR A 100 12.40 15.32 -14.27
N TYR A 101 11.53 14.36 -13.97
CA TYR A 101 11.95 13.06 -13.47
C TYR A 101 11.97 12.00 -14.57
N LEU A 102 13.16 11.69 -15.09
CA LEU A 102 13.34 10.73 -16.19
C LEU A 102 13.25 9.26 -15.76
N SER A 103 13.67 8.93 -14.53
CA SER A 103 13.81 7.55 -14.06
C SER A 103 12.90 7.17 -12.88
N VAL A 104 12.06 8.10 -12.42
CA VAL A 104 11.09 7.84 -11.34
C VAL A 104 9.93 7.03 -11.91
N ILE A 105 9.61 5.89 -11.28
CA ILE A 105 8.54 4.99 -11.74
C ILE A 105 7.38 4.82 -10.75
N ALA A 106 7.57 5.21 -9.49
CA ALA A 106 6.58 5.04 -8.44
C ALA A 106 6.84 6.01 -7.28
N PHE A 107 5.85 6.14 -6.40
CA PHE A 107 5.88 7.03 -5.25
C PHE A 107 5.67 6.23 -3.97
N ILE A 108 6.54 6.41 -2.98
CA ILE A 108 6.41 5.78 -1.67
C ILE A 108 5.97 6.80 -0.62
N ASP A 109 4.98 6.41 0.19
CA ASP A 109 4.49 7.25 1.28
C ASP A 109 3.93 6.40 2.43
N GLY A 110 3.89 6.98 3.62
CA GLY A 110 3.18 6.47 4.78
C GLY A 110 1.72 6.90 4.76
N THR A 111 0.79 5.95 4.66
CA THR A 111 -0.65 6.24 4.79
C THR A 111 -1.19 5.84 6.15
N MET A 112 -2.17 6.59 6.65
CA MET A 112 -2.77 6.40 7.97
C MET A 112 -4.25 6.04 7.86
N GLN A 113 -4.65 4.95 8.50
CA GLN A 113 -6.06 4.59 8.67
C GLN A 113 -6.51 4.97 10.08
N LYS A 114 -7.42 5.94 10.17
CA LYS A 114 -7.98 6.40 11.45
C LYS A 114 -8.78 5.28 12.12
N LEU A 115 -8.61 5.14 13.43
CA LEU A 115 -9.37 4.22 14.27
C LEU A 115 -10.27 4.99 15.21
N CYS A 116 -11.52 4.54 15.34
CA CYS A 116 -12.46 5.10 16.30
C CYS A 116 -12.31 4.40 17.65
N CYS A 117 -12.04 5.18 18.69
CA CYS A 117 -12.18 4.81 20.10
C CYS A 117 -11.48 3.49 20.51
N PRO A 118 -10.13 3.44 20.55
CA PRO A 118 -9.43 2.32 21.17
C PRO A 118 -9.87 2.19 22.64
N LYS A 119 -10.39 1.03 23.04
CA LYS A 119 -11.08 0.90 24.35
C LYS A 119 -10.14 0.76 25.55
N SER A 120 -8.95 0.19 25.38
CA SER A 120 -7.99 0.06 26.48
C SER A 120 -6.97 1.20 26.44
N GLU A 121 -6.53 1.64 27.61
CA GLU A 121 -5.51 2.70 27.76
C GLU A 121 -4.22 2.35 27.01
N GLU A 122 -3.75 1.11 27.11
CA GLU A 122 -2.60 0.60 26.36
C GLU A 122 -2.78 0.81 24.85
N LYS A 123 -3.93 0.42 24.28
CA LYS A 123 -4.22 0.60 22.85
C LYS A 123 -4.34 2.07 22.47
N GLN A 124 -4.90 2.91 23.34
CA GLN A 124 -4.97 4.35 23.09
C GLN A 124 -3.56 4.93 22.97
N LYS A 125 -2.68 4.61 23.93
CA LYS A 125 -1.27 5.05 23.93
C LYS A 125 -0.52 4.55 22.70
N THR A 126 -0.62 3.26 22.39
CA THR A 126 0.08 2.66 21.24
C THR A 126 -0.42 3.23 19.92
N LEU A 127 -1.73 3.34 19.71
CA LEU A 127 -2.30 3.75 18.43
C LEU A 127 -2.34 5.27 18.24
N TYR A 128 -2.06 6.06 19.27
CA TYR A 128 -2.06 7.51 19.16
C TYR A 128 -0.85 8.00 18.36
N ASN A 129 -1.12 8.70 17.27
CA ASN A 129 -0.11 9.42 16.51
C ASN A 129 -0.01 10.86 17.05
N GLY A 130 1.13 11.17 17.67
CA GLY A 130 1.36 12.48 18.28
C GLY A 130 1.41 13.65 17.29
N TRP A 131 1.82 13.40 16.04
CA TRP A 131 1.92 14.45 15.01
C TRP A 131 0.55 14.88 14.47
N LYS A 132 -0.34 13.92 14.22
CA LYS A 132 -1.68 14.16 13.67
C LYS A 132 -2.77 14.25 14.73
N HIS A 133 -2.44 13.99 16.01
CA HIS A 133 -3.39 13.99 17.13
C HIS A 133 -4.60 13.06 16.91
N ILE A 134 -4.37 11.90 16.29
CA ILE A 134 -5.41 10.90 16.01
C ILE A 134 -4.94 9.51 16.43
N HIS A 135 -5.89 8.63 16.75
CA HIS A 135 -5.60 7.20 16.82
C HIS A 135 -5.63 6.61 15.42
N CYS A 136 -4.55 5.98 15.00
CA CYS A 136 -4.46 5.37 13.68
C CYS A 136 -3.54 4.14 13.67
N ILE A 137 -3.69 3.36 12.62
CA ILE A 137 -2.66 2.43 12.16
C ILE A 137 -2.05 3.00 10.89
N LYS A 138 -0.78 2.68 10.66
CA LYS A 138 -0.04 3.11 9.48
C LYS A 138 0.18 1.97 8.51
N TYR A 139 0.35 2.33 7.25
CA TYR A 139 0.79 1.45 6.18
C TYR A 139 1.82 2.18 5.34
N GLN A 140 2.76 1.44 4.77
CA GLN A 140 3.67 1.97 3.76
C GLN A 140 3.13 1.55 2.39
N ALA A 141 2.85 2.54 1.53
CA ALA A 141 2.29 2.31 0.21
C ALA A 141 3.31 2.72 -0.86
N ILE A 142 3.45 1.91 -1.91
CA ILE A 142 4.10 2.30 -3.16
C ILE A 142 3.00 2.42 -4.21
N ALA A 143 2.74 3.63 -4.67
CA ALA A 143 1.76 3.93 -5.69
C ALA A 143 2.45 4.08 -7.06
N ILE A 144 1.91 3.43 -8.08
CA ILE A 144 2.37 3.55 -9.46
C ILE A 144 1.44 4.49 -10.26
N PRO A 145 1.90 5.05 -11.40
CA PRO A 145 1.12 6.00 -12.21
C PRO A 145 -0.27 5.51 -12.66
N ASP A 146 -0.47 4.20 -12.76
CA ASP A 146 -1.76 3.58 -13.10
C ASP A 146 -2.81 3.65 -11.97
N SER A 147 -2.53 4.43 -10.91
CA SER A 147 -3.37 4.57 -9.71
C SER A 147 -3.51 3.29 -8.87
N ILE A 148 -2.74 2.25 -9.21
CA ILE A 148 -2.66 1.01 -8.45
C ILE A 148 -1.58 1.16 -7.37
N THR A 149 -1.84 0.61 -6.19
CA THR A 149 -0.82 0.43 -5.16
C THR A 149 -0.08 -0.88 -5.43
N SER A 150 1.19 -0.80 -5.84
CA SER A 150 2.02 -1.96 -6.15
C SER A 150 2.61 -2.63 -4.91
N SER A 151 2.61 -1.94 -3.77
CA SER A 151 3.01 -2.48 -2.47
C SER A 151 2.25 -1.76 -1.36
N LEU A 152 1.68 -2.50 -0.42
CA LEU A 152 0.97 -2.02 0.77
C LEU A 152 1.38 -2.88 1.97
N ILE A 153 2.34 -2.38 2.75
CA ILE A 153 2.90 -3.10 3.89
C ILE A 153 2.31 -2.54 5.19
N GLY A 154 1.95 -3.42 6.12
CA GLY A 154 1.41 -3.10 7.44
C GLY A 154 0.43 -4.16 7.91
N PRO A 155 -0.45 -3.85 8.90
CA PRO A 155 -0.54 -2.58 9.61
C PRO A 155 0.61 -2.37 10.58
N PHE A 156 0.97 -1.11 10.79
CA PHE A 156 1.91 -0.68 11.81
C PHE A 156 1.26 0.23 12.86
N VAL A 157 1.95 0.37 13.98
CA VAL A 157 1.56 1.26 15.07
C VAL A 157 1.64 2.72 14.62
N GLY A 158 0.56 3.49 14.87
CA GLY A 158 0.42 4.87 14.39
C GLY A 158 1.51 5.84 14.85
N SER A 159 2.10 5.62 16.03
CA SER A 159 3.18 6.45 16.59
C SER A 159 4.54 6.26 15.92
N THR A 160 4.71 5.20 15.11
CA THR A 160 6.02 4.89 14.53
C THR A 160 6.25 5.68 13.24
N HIS A 161 7.52 6.04 13.02
CA HIS A 161 7.99 6.86 11.92
C HIS A 161 8.17 6.05 10.64
N ASP A 162 7.90 6.65 9.47
CA ASP A 162 7.78 5.90 8.22
C ASP A 162 9.12 5.32 7.74
N ALA A 163 10.23 6.02 8.03
CA ALA A 163 11.58 5.51 7.81
C ALA A 163 11.89 4.24 8.60
N LYS A 164 11.32 4.09 9.81
CA LYS A 164 11.54 2.89 10.63
C LYS A 164 10.88 1.67 9.99
N PHE A 165 9.67 1.82 9.46
CA PHE A 165 9.04 0.72 8.71
C PHE A 165 9.79 0.40 7.43
N PHE A 166 10.30 1.41 6.74
CA PHE A 166 11.08 1.21 5.53
C PHE A 166 12.31 0.30 5.77
N ASP A 167 13.01 0.49 6.89
CA ASP A 167 14.12 -0.38 7.29
C ASP A 167 13.67 -1.75 7.82
N GLU A 168 12.72 -1.78 8.76
CA GLU A 168 12.22 -3.04 9.35
C GLU A 168 11.64 -4.00 8.31
N THR A 169 10.97 -3.44 7.30
CA THR A 169 10.35 -4.23 6.22
C THR A 169 11.32 -4.59 5.12
N LYS A 170 12.56 -4.07 5.13
CA LYS A 170 13.55 -4.26 4.07
C LYS A 170 13.03 -3.85 2.69
N THR A 171 12.25 -2.75 2.64
CA THR A 171 11.69 -2.24 1.39
C THR A 171 12.80 -1.81 0.42
N LEU A 172 13.88 -1.20 0.93
CA LEU A 172 15.03 -0.85 0.09
C LEU A 172 15.64 -2.08 -0.59
N ASP A 173 15.83 -3.17 0.13
CA ASP A 173 16.44 -4.39 -0.40
C ASP A 173 15.57 -5.00 -1.51
N ARG A 174 14.24 -4.98 -1.35
CA ARG A 174 13.31 -5.38 -2.41
C ARG A 174 13.45 -4.50 -3.65
N LEU A 175 13.50 -3.17 -3.46
CA LEU A 175 13.65 -2.23 -4.58
C LEU A 175 14.99 -2.42 -5.30
N ILE A 176 16.09 -2.61 -4.55
CA ILE A 176 17.40 -2.90 -5.14
C ILE A 176 17.33 -4.19 -5.96
N LEU A 177 16.80 -5.28 -5.39
CA LEU A 177 16.71 -6.56 -6.07
C LEU A 177 15.92 -6.47 -7.37
N TYR A 178 14.70 -5.93 -7.33
CA TYR A 178 13.83 -5.93 -8.51
C TYR A 178 14.19 -4.84 -9.51
N LEU A 179 14.44 -3.60 -9.06
CA LEU A 179 14.69 -2.49 -9.99
C LEU A 179 16.07 -2.57 -10.62
N THR A 180 17.08 -3.14 -9.98
CA THR A 180 18.40 -3.30 -10.61
C THR A 180 18.33 -4.27 -11.79
N VAL A 181 17.65 -5.41 -11.61
CA VAL A 181 17.44 -6.40 -12.68
C VAL A 181 16.64 -5.79 -13.84
N VAL A 182 15.61 -5.00 -13.52
CA VAL A 182 14.70 -4.45 -14.52
C VAL A 182 15.28 -3.22 -15.25
N SER A 183 16.15 -2.46 -14.60
CA SER A 183 16.77 -1.28 -15.22
C SER A 183 17.74 -1.65 -16.34
N GLY A 184 18.48 -2.75 -16.20
CA GLY A 184 19.60 -3.07 -17.10
C GLY A 184 20.55 -1.87 -17.19
N ASP A 185 20.84 -1.43 -18.41
CA ASP A 185 21.70 -0.27 -18.70
C ASP A 185 20.93 1.07 -18.82
N LYS A 186 19.60 1.08 -18.60
CA LYS A 186 18.79 2.30 -18.71
C LYS A 186 19.07 3.23 -17.52
N TYR A 187 19.14 4.54 -17.78
CA TYR A 187 19.31 5.61 -16.77
C TYR A 187 20.52 5.44 -15.83
N PRO A 188 21.75 5.33 -16.34
CA PRO A 188 22.94 5.22 -15.49
C PRO A 188 23.12 6.48 -14.61
N PRO A 189 23.74 6.37 -13.44
CA PRO A 189 24.26 5.14 -12.83
C PRO A 189 23.23 4.38 -11.97
N PHE A 190 22.03 4.93 -11.77
CA PHE A 190 21.10 4.46 -10.74
C PHE A 190 19.91 3.64 -11.26
N GLY A 191 19.63 3.67 -12.56
CA GLY A 191 18.48 3.00 -13.15
C GLY A 191 17.15 3.62 -12.74
N TYR A 192 16.10 2.80 -12.77
CA TYR A 192 14.79 3.17 -12.23
C TYR A 192 14.84 3.35 -10.72
N VAL A 193 14.15 4.39 -10.25
CA VAL A 193 14.05 4.77 -8.83
C VAL A 193 12.59 5.04 -8.45
N ILE A 194 12.32 5.02 -7.15
CA ILE A 194 11.04 5.50 -6.60
C ILE A 194 11.24 6.84 -5.91
N TYR A 195 10.20 7.66 -5.88
CA TYR A 195 10.20 8.96 -5.22
C TYR A 195 9.57 8.84 -3.84
N GLY A 196 10.30 9.25 -2.80
CA GLY A 196 9.80 9.34 -1.43
C GLY A 196 9.86 10.78 -0.91
N ASP A 197 9.14 11.05 0.17
CA ASP A 197 9.28 12.31 0.88
C ASP A 197 10.67 12.43 1.57
N GLN A 198 10.93 13.56 2.24
CA GLN A 198 12.22 13.83 2.88
C GLN A 198 12.55 12.86 4.03
N VAL A 199 11.53 12.16 4.54
CA VAL A 199 11.61 11.28 5.70
C VAL A 199 12.32 9.97 5.35
N TYR A 200 12.22 9.53 4.10
CA TYR A 200 12.90 8.33 3.63
C TYR A 200 14.42 8.53 3.47
N PRO A 201 15.22 7.50 3.77
CA PRO A 201 16.67 7.59 3.61
C PRO A 201 17.02 7.75 2.12
N ARG A 202 17.97 8.65 1.83
CA ARG A 202 18.53 8.78 0.47
C ARG A 202 19.25 7.48 0.14
N SER A 203 18.90 6.88 -0.99
CA SER A 203 19.56 5.67 -1.48
C SER A 203 19.58 5.64 -3.01
N TYR A 204 20.31 4.69 -3.57
CA TYR A 204 20.38 4.49 -5.03
C TYR A 204 19.02 4.20 -5.68
N LYS A 205 18.01 3.78 -4.91
CA LYS A 205 16.67 3.43 -5.41
C LYS A 205 15.54 4.32 -4.87
N VAL A 206 15.85 5.24 -3.95
CA VAL A 206 14.88 6.20 -3.40
C VAL A 206 15.39 7.61 -3.64
N PHE A 207 14.74 8.28 -4.59
CA PHE A 207 14.90 9.70 -4.85
C PHE A 207 14.07 10.50 -3.84
N LYS A 208 14.61 11.62 -3.36
CA LYS A 208 13.89 12.55 -2.48
C LYS A 208 14.13 13.99 -2.93
N PRO A 209 13.19 14.92 -2.73
CA PRO A 209 13.41 16.33 -3.02
C PRO A 209 14.52 16.91 -2.13
N PHE A 210 15.26 17.89 -2.66
CA PHE A 210 16.23 18.66 -1.88
C PHE A 210 15.50 19.41 -0.73
N PRO A 211 16.12 19.50 0.44
CA PRO A 211 15.73 20.48 1.44
C PRO A 211 15.77 21.90 0.84
N LEU A 212 14.74 22.71 1.06
CA LEU A 212 14.69 24.10 0.57
C LEU A 212 15.88 24.96 1.06
N ASP A 213 16.51 24.60 2.18
CA ASP A 213 17.67 25.33 2.73
C ASP A 213 18.97 25.05 1.96
N GLU A 214 19.06 23.93 1.24
CA GLU A 214 20.19 23.60 0.36
C GLU A 214 20.05 24.29 -1.00
N THR A 215 18.83 24.43 -1.52
CA THR A 215 18.57 25.14 -2.80
C THR A 215 18.84 26.64 -2.72
N LEU A 216 18.63 27.26 -1.54
CA LEU A 216 18.92 28.69 -1.32
C LEU A 216 20.43 28.98 -1.16
N LYS A 217 21.25 27.97 -0.87
CA LYS A 217 22.72 28.12 -0.80
C LYS A 217 23.35 28.14 -2.19
N ASP A 218 22.80 27.40 -3.15
CA ASP A 218 23.34 27.34 -4.52
C ASP A 218 23.04 28.59 -5.36
N GLU A 219 21.94 29.31 -5.09
CA GLU A 219 21.67 30.61 -5.76
C GLU A 219 22.69 31.70 -5.38
N SER A 220 23.46 31.51 -4.30
CA SER A 220 24.48 32.48 -3.86
C SER A 220 25.89 32.24 -4.41
N SER A 221 26.11 31.17 -5.21
CA SER A 221 27.46 30.77 -5.65
C SER A 221 27.63 30.57 -7.17
N SER A 222 26.69 31.00 -8.01
CA SER A 222 26.80 30.85 -9.47
C SER A 222 27.45 32.07 -10.16
N THR A 223 28.76 32.23 -10.00
CA THR A 223 29.57 33.01 -10.97
C THR A 223 29.98 32.08 -12.11
N ILE A 224 29.32 32.22 -13.26
CA ILE A 224 29.67 31.51 -14.50
C ILE A 224 30.66 32.37 -15.29
N TYR A 225 31.90 31.91 -15.44
CA TYR A 225 32.84 32.45 -16.41
C TYR A 225 32.60 31.76 -17.77
N TYR A 226 32.40 32.56 -18.81
CA TYR A 226 32.46 32.08 -20.20
C TYR A 226 33.92 32.10 -20.67
N ASN A 227 34.38 31.00 -21.25
CA ASN A 227 35.43 30.97 -22.26
C ASN A 227 34.83 30.36 -23.53
#